data_AF-A0A0R1EXZ6-F1
#
_entry.id   AF-A0A0R1EXZ6-F1
#
_cell.length_a   1.000
_cell.length_b   1.000
_cell.length_c   1.000
_cell.angle_alpha   90.00
_cell.angle_beta   90.00
_cell.angle_gamma   90.00
#
_symmetry.space_group_name_H-M   'P 1'
#
loop_
_entity.id
_entity.type
_entity.pdbx_description
1 polymer ?
#
loop_
_entity_poly.entity_id
_entity_poly.type
_entity_poly.pdbx_seq_one_letter_code
_entity_poly.pdbx_strand_id
1 'polypeptide(L)'
;MQKKNALLLSATTLLSVIGVSAIATKADAATVTVKANDTVWDFSQEYGVTVDQIKTANQLSGDNPIILIGQKLEIPTDNNATTNTYSAAATQTVQPDWNSQLAAQSAATASANAASQAAAQSATDAANAALQAANESAAAASAQAASAVAQSAATASANAAFQAANESAAAASAQAASAVAQSAATASANAASLAATQAANESAEAASVQAASAAAQSAATASANAASQAAAESATAASQAAVIASTQAASAAAQSAAIASNQAASQAAAESTAVATQTATSSSASTSSNTTTASADSNYTFTYYNATPDQGWGDASATADGTSTATGRDADGYLIAASDSSIPFGTHIQTPYGEAVVHDRGGAVSGNHIDVLQ
;
A
#
# COMPACT_ATOMS: atom_id res chain seq x y z
N MET A 1 23.17 -139.45 -28.31
CA MET A 1 23.49 -140.01 -26.98
C MET A 1 23.84 -141.49 -27.11
N GLN A 2 24.65 -141.96 -26.16
CA GLN A 2 24.75 -143.34 -25.68
C GLN A 2 25.85 -144.26 -26.25
N LYS A 3 26.73 -144.59 -25.29
CA LYS A 3 27.79 -145.59 -25.22
C LYS A 3 27.38 -146.97 -25.73
N LYS A 4 28.32 -147.68 -26.38
CA LYS A 4 28.51 -149.15 -26.35
C LYS A 4 30.01 -149.39 -26.59
N ASN A 5 30.78 -149.91 -25.63
CA ASN A 5 30.94 -151.30 -25.18
C ASN A 5 31.63 -152.23 -26.20
N ALA A 6 32.76 -152.79 -25.73
CA ALA A 6 33.11 -154.22 -25.76
C ALA A 6 33.73 -154.85 -27.03
N LEU A 7 35.00 -155.28 -26.87
CA LEU A 7 35.42 -156.70 -26.86
C LEU A 7 35.97 -157.38 -28.15
N LEU A 8 37.24 -157.84 -28.01
CA LEU A 8 37.92 -159.06 -28.52
C LEU A 8 38.47 -159.20 -29.97
N LEU A 9 39.67 -159.84 -29.99
CA LEU A 9 40.39 -160.59 -31.05
C LEU A 9 40.98 -159.77 -32.22
N SER A 10 42.19 -159.99 -32.76
CA SER A 10 43.18 -161.09 -32.69
C SER A 10 44.49 -160.65 -33.39
N ALA A 11 45.61 -161.28 -33.01
CA ALA A 11 46.85 -161.60 -33.76
C ALA A 11 47.04 -161.00 -35.18
N THR A 12 48.22 -160.59 -35.65
CA THR A 12 49.49 -161.35 -35.70
C THR A 12 50.60 -160.44 -36.28
N THR A 13 51.82 -160.67 -35.80
CA THR A 13 53.17 -160.23 -36.20
C THR A 13 53.46 -159.78 -37.64
N LEU A 14 54.46 -158.91 -37.83
CA LEU A 14 55.75 -159.30 -38.47
C LEU A 14 56.88 -158.23 -38.32
N LEU A 15 58.07 -158.79 -38.16
CA LEU A 15 59.42 -158.27 -37.90
C LEU A 15 59.95 -157.19 -38.86
N SER A 16 60.87 -156.35 -38.33
CA SER A 16 62.17 -155.99 -38.93
C SER A 16 62.92 -155.10 -37.90
N VAL A 17 63.89 -155.55 -37.08
CA VAL A 17 65.26 -156.07 -37.31
C VAL A 17 66.31 -154.99 -37.69
N ILE A 18 67.22 -154.79 -36.72
CA ILE A 18 68.62 -154.27 -36.74
C ILE A 18 68.87 -152.75 -36.68
N GLY A 19 69.66 -152.33 -35.67
CA GLY A 19 70.43 -151.09 -35.70
C GLY A 19 70.99 -150.56 -34.37
N VAL A 20 71.92 -151.29 -33.75
CA VAL A 20 73.09 -150.83 -32.95
C VAL A 20 73.07 -149.46 -32.19
N SER A 21 73.46 -149.55 -30.90
CA SER A 21 74.10 -148.54 -30.04
C SER A 21 73.27 -147.56 -29.21
N ALA A 22 73.19 -147.82 -27.91
CA ALA A 22 73.26 -146.77 -26.89
C ALA A 22 74.03 -147.29 -25.68
N ILE A 23 75.30 -146.91 -25.62
CA ILE A 23 76.12 -146.95 -24.42
C ILE A 23 75.46 -145.98 -23.44
N ALA A 24 74.97 -146.48 -22.30
CA ALA A 24 74.45 -145.63 -21.25
C ALA A 24 75.62 -144.87 -20.60
N THR A 25 75.82 -143.61 -20.97
CA THR A 25 76.64 -142.68 -20.21
C THR A 25 75.81 -142.17 -19.04
N LYS A 26 76.14 -142.60 -17.82
CA LYS A 26 75.70 -141.91 -16.60
C LYS A 26 76.26 -140.48 -16.67
N ALA A 27 75.38 -139.49 -16.77
CA ALA A 27 75.71 -138.09 -16.49
C ALA A 27 75.84 -137.93 -14.97
N ASP A 28 76.92 -137.34 -14.50
CA ASP A 28 77.11 -137.02 -13.08
C ASP A 28 76.69 -135.56 -12.87
N ALA A 29 75.61 -135.35 -12.13
CA ALA A 29 75.06 -134.03 -11.83
C ALA A 29 75.08 -133.79 -10.31
N ALA A 30 75.63 -132.65 -9.90
CA ALA A 30 75.65 -132.24 -8.50
C ALA A 30 74.32 -131.57 -8.13
N THR A 31 73.68 -131.98 -7.04
CA THR A 31 72.45 -131.32 -6.54
C THR A 31 72.78 -130.37 -5.40
N VAL A 32 72.49 -129.08 -5.57
CA VAL A 32 72.68 -128.03 -4.54
C VAL A 32 71.33 -127.54 -3.99
N THR A 33 71.29 -127.10 -2.74
CA THR A 33 70.08 -126.50 -2.13
C THR A 33 70.29 -125.02 -1.92
N VAL A 34 69.42 -124.19 -2.50
CA VAL A 34 69.48 -122.73 -2.48
C VAL A 34 69.31 -122.20 -1.05
N LYS A 35 70.17 -121.28 -0.64
CA LYS A 35 70.14 -120.58 0.65
C LYS A 35 69.73 -119.11 0.45
N ALA A 36 69.52 -118.41 1.55
CA ALA A 36 69.22 -116.99 1.52
C ALA A 36 70.37 -116.23 0.84
N ASN A 37 70.00 -115.35 -0.11
CA ASN A 37 70.93 -114.51 -0.88
C ASN A 37 71.77 -115.24 -1.95
N ASP A 38 71.48 -116.50 -2.26
CA ASP A 38 72.08 -117.19 -3.40
C ASP A 38 71.38 -116.76 -4.70
N THR A 39 72.15 -116.66 -5.79
CA THR A 39 71.63 -116.45 -7.14
C THR A 39 72.08 -117.56 -8.10
N VAL A 40 71.38 -117.72 -9.23
CA VAL A 40 71.79 -118.66 -10.28
C VAL A 40 73.17 -118.27 -10.85
N TRP A 41 73.50 -116.98 -10.84
CA TRP A 41 74.80 -116.49 -11.27
C TRP A 41 75.92 -116.95 -10.34
N ASP A 42 75.71 -116.89 -9.02
CA ASP A 42 76.70 -117.35 -8.03
C ASP A 42 77.04 -118.84 -8.23
N PHE A 43 76.03 -119.68 -8.43
CA PHE A 43 76.24 -121.10 -8.73
C PHE A 43 76.92 -121.34 -10.07
N SER A 44 76.64 -120.52 -11.08
CA SER A 44 77.31 -120.61 -12.38
C SER A 44 78.83 -120.38 -12.24
N GLN A 45 79.21 -119.43 -11.37
CA GLN A 45 80.61 -119.11 -11.13
C GLN A 45 81.31 -120.12 -10.23
N GLU A 46 80.63 -120.62 -9.20
CA GLU A 46 81.19 -121.61 -8.27
C GLU A 46 81.44 -122.96 -8.94
N TYR A 47 80.52 -123.41 -9.78
CA TYR A 47 80.59 -124.73 -10.43
C TYR A 47 81.15 -124.69 -11.86
N GLY A 48 81.52 -123.50 -12.36
CA GLY A 48 82.13 -123.34 -13.68
C GLY A 48 81.22 -123.71 -14.85
N VAL A 49 79.91 -123.56 -14.69
CA VAL A 49 78.88 -123.81 -15.72
C VAL A 49 78.21 -122.50 -16.12
N THR A 50 77.56 -122.43 -17.27
CA THR A 50 76.81 -121.22 -17.67
C THR A 50 75.45 -121.14 -16.98
N VAL A 51 74.96 -119.92 -16.78
CA VAL A 51 73.61 -119.67 -16.25
C VAL A 51 72.54 -120.39 -17.09
N ASP A 52 72.69 -120.42 -18.42
CA ASP A 52 71.75 -121.10 -19.31
C ASP A 52 71.77 -122.62 -19.18
N GLN A 53 72.92 -123.23 -18.87
CA GLN A 53 73.00 -124.67 -18.56
C GLN A 53 72.25 -124.99 -17.27
N ILE A 54 72.42 -124.18 -16.22
CA ILE A 54 71.67 -124.34 -14.95
C ILE A 54 70.17 -124.13 -15.19
N LYS A 55 69.79 -123.10 -15.97
CA LYS A 55 68.39 -122.84 -16.33
C LYS A 55 67.76 -124.02 -17.06
N THR A 56 68.47 -124.57 -18.05
CA THR A 56 67.98 -125.69 -18.85
C THR A 56 67.81 -126.95 -18.02
N ALA A 57 68.80 -127.30 -17.18
CA ALA A 57 68.75 -128.46 -16.30
C ALA A 57 67.58 -128.37 -15.30
N ASN A 58 67.26 -127.16 -14.83
CA ASN A 58 66.25 -126.92 -13.79
C ASN A 58 64.93 -126.34 -14.30
N GLN A 59 64.75 -126.27 -15.63
CA GLN A 59 63.56 -125.72 -16.27
C GLN A 59 63.21 -124.28 -15.80
N LEU A 60 64.23 -123.47 -15.53
CA LEU A 60 64.05 -122.07 -15.11
C LEU A 60 63.86 -121.17 -16.34
N SER A 61 62.92 -120.22 -16.25
CA SER A 61 62.54 -119.33 -17.35
C SER A 61 62.96 -117.87 -17.10
N GLY A 62 63.20 -117.14 -18.19
CA GLY A 62 63.55 -115.71 -18.17
C GLY A 62 65.06 -115.43 -18.17
N ASP A 63 65.41 -114.16 -18.40
CA ASP A 63 66.82 -113.71 -18.43
C ASP A 63 67.43 -113.64 -17.03
N ASN A 64 66.59 -113.40 -16.01
CA ASN A 64 66.95 -113.40 -14.59
C ASN A 64 66.09 -114.41 -13.82
N PRO A 65 66.45 -115.71 -13.86
CA PRO A 65 65.66 -116.75 -13.19
C PRO A 65 65.63 -116.54 -11.67
N ILE A 66 64.42 -116.47 -11.10
CA ILE A 66 64.23 -116.39 -9.65
C ILE A 66 64.29 -117.80 -9.08
N ILE A 67 65.14 -118.00 -8.08
CA ILE A 67 65.24 -119.24 -7.30
C ILE A 67 64.79 -118.97 -5.87
N LEU A 68 64.21 -119.99 -5.23
CA LEU A 68 63.65 -119.86 -3.89
C LEU A 68 64.52 -120.59 -2.87
N ILE A 69 64.62 -120.03 -1.67
CA ILE A 69 65.35 -120.64 -0.56
C ILE A 69 64.77 -122.04 -0.29
N GLY A 70 65.64 -123.04 -0.22
CA GLY A 70 65.28 -124.45 -0.05
C GLY A 70 65.02 -125.20 -1.36
N GLN A 71 65.00 -124.53 -2.51
CA GLN A 71 64.90 -125.17 -3.82
C GLN A 71 66.15 -126.01 -4.08
N LYS A 72 65.96 -127.22 -4.62
CA LYS A 72 67.06 -128.07 -5.10
C LYS A 72 67.33 -127.78 -6.57
N LEU A 73 68.58 -127.47 -6.89
CA LEU A 73 69.03 -127.24 -8.27
C LEU A 73 70.01 -128.34 -8.68
N GLU A 74 69.79 -128.88 -9.87
CA GLU A 74 70.68 -129.80 -10.56
C GLU A 74 71.72 -129.01 -11.36
N ILE A 75 73.00 -129.21 -11.01
CA ILE A 75 74.13 -128.55 -11.64
C ILE A 75 74.83 -129.58 -12.54
N PRO A 76 74.73 -129.45 -13.88
CA PRO A 76 75.34 -130.41 -14.80
C PRO A 76 76.86 -130.26 -14.77
N THR A 77 77.57 -131.21 -14.17
CA THR A 77 79.04 -131.18 -13.99
C THR A 77 79.84 -131.90 -15.08
N ASP A 78 79.16 -132.38 -16.13
CA ASP A 78 79.80 -132.99 -17.29
C ASP A 78 80.52 -131.91 -18.11
N ASN A 79 81.84 -131.82 -17.88
CA ASN A 79 82.77 -130.90 -18.50
C ASN A 79 82.87 -131.11 -20.02
N ASN A 80 81.90 -130.59 -20.78
CA ASN A 80 82.13 -130.23 -22.17
C ASN A 80 82.24 -128.71 -22.28
N ALA A 81 83.37 -128.22 -21.77
CA ALA A 81 83.83 -126.85 -21.92
C ALA A 81 84.05 -126.56 -23.41
N THR A 82 83.01 -126.11 -24.09
CA THR A 82 83.14 -125.38 -25.35
C THR A 82 83.41 -123.93 -24.98
N THR A 83 84.67 -123.55 -25.09
CA THR A 83 85.18 -122.19 -24.92
C THR A 83 84.51 -121.25 -25.91
N ASN A 84 83.46 -120.55 -25.49
CA ASN A 84 82.94 -119.40 -26.23
C ASN A 84 83.81 -118.20 -25.96
N THR A 85 84.69 -117.94 -26.92
CA THR A 85 85.44 -116.71 -27.10
C THR A 85 84.46 -115.56 -27.36
N TYR A 86 84.40 -114.60 -26.45
CA TYR A 86 83.76 -113.31 -26.70
C TYR A 86 84.65 -112.50 -27.64
N SER A 87 84.35 -112.60 -28.93
CA SER A 87 84.85 -111.70 -29.98
C SER A 87 84.20 -110.33 -29.82
N ALA A 88 85.03 -109.30 -29.72
CA ALA A 88 84.61 -107.92 -29.56
C ALA A 88 83.99 -107.36 -30.85
N ALA A 89 82.68 -107.09 -30.83
CA ALA A 89 82.02 -106.17 -31.75
C ALA A 89 80.60 -105.83 -31.27
N ALA A 90 80.42 -104.70 -30.58
CA ALA A 90 79.14 -103.96 -30.57
C ALA A 90 79.32 -102.57 -29.90
N THR A 91 79.15 -101.54 -30.71
CA THR A 91 78.54 -100.23 -30.42
C THR A 91 78.16 -99.92 -28.97
N GLN A 92 78.74 -98.85 -28.42
CA GLN A 92 78.23 -98.18 -27.23
C GLN A 92 76.78 -97.71 -27.45
N THR A 93 75.82 -98.44 -26.88
CA THR A 93 74.52 -97.89 -26.53
C THR A 93 74.58 -97.47 -25.06
N VAL A 94 74.42 -96.16 -24.85
CA VAL A 94 74.48 -95.47 -23.55
C VAL A 94 73.49 -96.12 -22.57
N GLN A 95 74.01 -96.64 -21.45
CA GLN A 95 73.21 -97.02 -20.30
C GLN A 95 72.55 -95.79 -19.67
N PRO A 96 71.33 -95.91 -19.08
CA PRO A 96 70.72 -94.79 -18.38
C PRO A 96 71.54 -94.43 -17.14
N ASP A 97 72.10 -93.22 -17.14
CA ASP A 97 72.69 -92.62 -15.95
C ASP A 97 71.57 -92.18 -14.99
N TRP A 98 71.25 -93.06 -14.05
CA TRP A 98 70.27 -92.82 -12.99
C TRP A 98 70.56 -91.56 -12.17
N ASN A 99 71.83 -91.18 -12.01
CA ASN A 99 72.22 -90.04 -11.20
C ASN A 99 71.89 -88.71 -11.90
N SER A 100 72.02 -88.67 -13.24
CA SER A 100 71.60 -87.54 -14.07
C SER A 100 70.09 -87.36 -14.12
N GLN A 101 69.32 -88.46 -14.16
CA GLN A 101 67.85 -88.40 -14.14
C GLN A 101 67.30 -87.86 -12.81
N LEU A 102 67.88 -88.26 -11.67
CA LEU A 102 67.50 -87.77 -10.35
C LEU A 102 67.86 -86.28 -10.16
N ALA A 103 69.00 -85.84 -10.70
CA ALA A 103 69.39 -84.42 -10.74
C ALA A 103 68.43 -83.58 -11.59
N ALA A 104 67.98 -84.08 -12.75
CA ALA A 104 67.00 -83.39 -13.59
C ALA A 104 65.63 -83.27 -12.90
N GLN A 105 65.17 -84.33 -12.21
CA GLN A 105 63.88 -84.33 -11.50
C GLN A 105 63.89 -83.37 -10.29
N SER A 106 64.98 -83.33 -9.52
CA SER A 106 65.14 -82.39 -8.41
C SER A 106 65.21 -80.93 -8.89
N ALA A 107 65.91 -80.66 -10.00
CA ALA A 107 65.96 -79.34 -10.62
C ALA A 107 64.58 -78.87 -11.14
N ALA A 108 63.81 -79.77 -11.76
CA ALA A 108 62.45 -79.49 -12.21
C ALA A 108 61.48 -79.20 -11.04
N THR A 109 61.63 -79.91 -9.92
CA THR A 109 60.81 -79.67 -8.73
C THR A 109 61.17 -78.33 -8.08
N ALA A 110 62.47 -78.01 -7.99
CA ALA A 110 62.92 -76.72 -7.47
C ALA A 110 62.44 -75.54 -8.33
N SER A 111 62.47 -75.68 -9.67
CA SER A 111 61.98 -74.64 -10.56
C SER A 111 60.46 -74.47 -10.50
N ALA A 112 59.69 -75.56 -10.37
CA ALA A 112 58.25 -75.50 -10.17
C ALA A 112 57.86 -74.82 -8.83
N ASN A 113 58.59 -75.12 -7.76
CA ASN A 113 58.39 -74.49 -6.46
C ASN A 113 58.75 -73.00 -6.48
N ALA A 114 59.84 -72.62 -7.17
CA ALA A 114 60.22 -71.22 -7.36
C ALA A 114 59.18 -70.46 -8.18
N ALA A 115 58.66 -71.05 -9.26
CA ALA A 115 57.59 -70.47 -10.06
C ALA A 115 56.30 -70.28 -9.26
N SER A 116 55.93 -71.26 -8.42
CA SER A 116 54.74 -71.18 -7.56
C SER A 116 54.88 -70.08 -6.50
N GLN A 117 56.05 -69.93 -5.89
CA GLN A 117 56.32 -68.85 -4.93
C GLN A 117 56.32 -67.48 -5.61
N ALA A 118 56.91 -67.35 -6.80
CA ALA A 118 56.89 -66.11 -7.57
C ALA A 118 55.46 -65.71 -7.98
N ALA A 119 54.64 -66.67 -8.37
CA ALA A 119 53.23 -66.44 -8.68
C ALA A 119 52.42 -65.99 -7.44
N ALA A 120 52.66 -66.61 -6.28
CA ALA A 120 52.02 -66.22 -5.02
C ALA A 120 52.42 -64.80 -4.56
N GLN A 121 53.70 -64.46 -4.69
CA GLN A 121 54.18 -63.11 -4.38
C GLN A 121 53.56 -62.08 -5.34
N SER A 122 53.57 -62.37 -6.64
CA SER A 122 52.96 -61.48 -7.64
C SER A 122 51.45 -61.27 -7.41
N ALA A 123 50.72 -62.30 -6.99
CA ALA A 123 49.31 -62.18 -6.62
C ALA A 123 49.10 -61.30 -5.37
N THR A 124 50.00 -61.40 -4.38
CA THR A 124 49.96 -60.57 -3.17
C THR A 124 50.26 -59.10 -3.48
N ASP A 125 51.28 -58.85 -4.30
CA ASP A 125 51.64 -57.49 -4.73
C ASP A 125 50.51 -56.85 -5.54
N ALA A 126 49.86 -57.62 -6.41
CA ALA A 126 48.68 -57.16 -7.16
C ALA A 126 47.49 -56.82 -6.24
N ALA A 127 47.23 -57.66 -5.23
CA ALA A 127 46.17 -57.40 -4.25
C ALA A 127 46.45 -56.16 -3.40
N ASN A 128 47.69 -55.96 -2.96
CA ASN A 128 48.10 -54.77 -2.20
C ASN A 128 48.03 -53.50 -3.04
N ALA A 129 48.46 -53.56 -4.31
CA ALA A 129 48.33 -52.43 -5.24
C ALA A 129 46.86 -52.06 -5.50
N ALA A 130 45.98 -53.06 -5.66
CA ALA A 130 44.55 -52.84 -5.80
C ALA A 130 43.92 -52.22 -4.54
N LEU A 131 44.31 -52.68 -3.36
CA LEU A 131 43.85 -52.12 -2.08
C LEU A 131 44.31 -50.67 -1.91
N GLN A 132 45.57 -50.37 -2.23
CA GLN A 132 46.10 -49.01 -2.17
C GLN A 132 45.35 -48.06 -3.12
N ALA A 133 45.14 -48.48 -4.38
CA ALA A 133 44.38 -47.69 -5.35
C ALA A 133 42.93 -47.45 -4.92
N ALA A 134 42.29 -48.45 -4.30
CA ALA A 134 40.94 -48.31 -3.74
C ALA A 134 40.90 -47.30 -2.57
N ASN A 135 41.91 -47.32 -1.70
CA ASN A 135 41.97 -46.39 -0.58
C ASN A 135 42.26 -44.95 -1.03
N GLU A 136 43.15 -44.76 -1.99
CA GLU A 136 43.46 -43.44 -2.58
C GLU A 136 42.25 -42.85 -3.30
N SER A 137 41.51 -43.67 -4.06
CA SER A 137 40.27 -43.21 -4.73
C SER A 137 39.15 -42.88 -3.74
N ALA A 138 38.99 -43.65 -2.66
CA ALA A 138 38.06 -43.32 -1.58
C ALA A 138 38.44 -42.02 -0.84
N ALA A 139 39.73 -41.80 -0.59
CA ALA A 139 40.22 -40.57 0.01
C ALA A 139 39.98 -39.35 -0.91
N ALA A 140 40.23 -39.49 -2.21
CA ALA A 140 39.95 -38.44 -3.18
C ALA A 140 38.46 -38.10 -3.27
N ALA A 141 37.59 -39.12 -3.32
CA ALA A 141 36.14 -38.93 -3.37
C ALA A 141 35.60 -38.24 -2.09
N SER A 142 36.07 -38.65 -0.92
CA SER A 142 35.68 -38.03 0.36
C SER A 142 36.18 -36.58 0.48
N ALA A 143 37.38 -36.27 0.01
CA ALA A 143 37.90 -34.90 -0.04
C ALA A 143 37.07 -34.01 -1.00
N GLN A 144 36.70 -34.53 -2.17
CA GLN A 144 35.84 -33.82 -3.12
C GLN A 144 34.46 -33.54 -2.51
N ALA A 145 33.84 -34.54 -1.88
CA ALA A 145 32.56 -34.37 -1.19
C ALA A 145 32.63 -33.32 -0.07
N ALA A 146 33.68 -33.35 0.76
CA ALA A 146 33.89 -32.36 1.81
C ALA A 146 34.04 -30.94 1.24
N SER A 147 34.80 -30.79 0.14
CA SER A 147 34.97 -29.50 -0.53
C SER A 147 33.67 -28.96 -1.14
N ALA A 148 32.83 -29.83 -1.70
CA ALA A 148 31.54 -29.46 -2.27
C ALA A 148 30.56 -29.01 -1.17
N VAL A 149 30.53 -29.72 -0.04
CA VAL A 149 29.72 -29.34 1.13
C VAL A 149 30.18 -27.98 1.66
N ALA A 150 31.49 -27.76 1.82
CA ALA A 150 32.03 -26.48 2.28
C ALA A 150 31.67 -25.32 1.33
N GLN A 151 31.78 -25.52 0.01
CA GLN A 151 31.36 -24.52 -0.98
C GLN A 151 29.86 -24.23 -0.90
N SER A 152 29.02 -25.27 -0.82
CA SER A 152 27.57 -25.11 -0.71
C SER A 152 27.16 -24.35 0.56
N ALA A 153 27.84 -24.60 1.69
CA ALA A 153 27.59 -23.90 2.94
C ALA A 153 28.04 -22.42 2.87
N ALA A 154 29.16 -22.14 2.22
CA ALA A 154 29.64 -20.78 2.00
C ALA A 154 28.71 -19.98 1.07
N THR A 155 28.18 -20.60 0.01
CA THR A 155 27.18 -19.97 -0.86
C THR A 155 25.86 -19.72 -0.13
N ALA A 156 25.39 -20.69 0.67
CA ALA A 156 24.17 -20.53 1.47
C ALA A 156 24.30 -19.39 2.48
N SER A 157 25.45 -19.28 3.17
CA SER A 157 25.69 -18.20 4.13
C SER A 157 25.80 -16.83 3.47
N ALA A 158 26.44 -16.73 2.31
CA ALA A 158 26.50 -15.49 1.53
C ALA A 158 25.11 -15.03 1.05
N ASN A 159 24.30 -15.97 0.56
CA ASN A 159 22.93 -15.67 0.12
C ASN A 159 22.03 -15.23 1.27
N ALA A 160 22.16 -15.85 2.45
CA ALA A 160 21.44 -15.45 3.65
C ALA A 160 21.83 -14.04 4.11
N ALA A 161 23.13 -13.72 4.10
CA ALA A 161 23.62 -12.38 4.44
C ALA A 161 23.10 -11.31 3.46
N PHE A 162 23.08 -11.62 2.16
CA PHE A 162 22.55 -10.71 1.14
C PHE A 162 21.04 -10.45 1.33
N GLN A 163 20.25 -11.50 1.59
CA GLN A 163 18.81 -11.36 1.85
C GLN A 163 18.56 -10.50 3.11
N ALA A 164 19.26 -10.76 4.21
CA ALA A 164 19.14 -9.96 5.43
C ALA A 164 19.52 -8.48 5.22
N ALA A 165 20.55 -8.21 4.43
CA ALA A 165 20.94 -6.84 4.06
C ALA A 165 19.87 -6.13 3.22
N ASN A 166 19.24 -6.86 2.29
CA ASN A 166 18.17 -6.30 1.45
C ASN A 166 16.88 -6.03 2.25
N GLU A 167 16.49 -6.95 3.13
CA GLU A 167 15.33 -6.78 4.01
C GLU A 167 15.51 -5.61 4.99
N SER A 168 16.72 -5.47 5.57
CA SER A 168 17.03 -4.34 6.46
C SER A 168 17.05 -3.00 5.73
N ALA A 169 17.57 -2.94 4.49
CA ALA A 169 17.50 -1.74 3.65
C ALA A 169 16.05 -1.38 3.28
N ALA A 170 15.23 -2.38 2.92
CA ALA A 170 13.82 -2.18 2.63
C ALA A 170 13.06 -1.65 3.87
N ALA A 171 13.29 -2.22 5.05
CA ALA A 171 12.69 -1.75 6.30
C ALA A 171 13.11 -0.30 6.64
N ALA A 172 14.39 0.04 6.49
CA ALA A 172 14.88 1.41 6.73
C ALA A 172 14.24 2.42 5.76
N SER A 173 14.13 2.08 4.47
CA SER A 173 13.49 2.95 3.48
C SER A 173 11.99 3.14 3.74
N ALA A 174 11.28 2.10 4.16
CA ALA A 174 9.88 2.18 4.54
C ALA A 174 9.66 3.06 5.78
N GLN A 175 10.52 2.92 6.80
CA GLN A 175 10.49 3.77 7.99
C GLN A 175 10.72 5.25 7.62
N ALA A 176 11.72 5.53 6.79
CA ALA A 176 11.99 6.89 6.31
C ALA A 176 10.79 7.49 5.54
N ALA A 177 10.17 6.71 4.64
CA ALA A 177 8.98 7.16 3.92
C ALA A 177 7.81 7.46 4.87
N SER A 178 7.59 6.62 5.88
CA SER A 178 6.53 6.85 6.88
C SER A 178 6.79 8.10 7.73
N ALA A 179 8.04 8.38 8.10
CA ALA A 179 8.41 9.57 8.86
C ALA A 179 8.20 10.86 8.05
N VAL A 180 8.53 10.84 6.75
CA VAL A 180 8.27 11.96 5.84
C VAL A 180 6.76 12.20 5.70
N ALA A 181 5.96 11.15 5.53
CA ALA A 181 4.51 11.25 5.44
C ALA A 181 3.88 11.85 6.72
N GLN A 182 4.31 11.39 7.91
CA GLN A 182 3.86 11.95 9.20
C GLN A 182 4.26 13.42 9.37
N SER A 183 5.48 13.77 8.97
CA SER A 183 5.97 15.16 9.03
C SER A 183 5.16 16.08 8.12
N ALA A 184 4.86 15.63 6.88
CA ALA A 184 4.02 16.36 5.94
C ALA A 184 2.57 16.52 6.44
N ALA A 185 1.98 15.45 7.01
CA ALA A 185 0.65 15.51 7.60
C ALA A 185 0.60 16.52 8.76
N THR A 186 1.59 16.49 9.65
CA THR A 186 1.70 17.44 10.78
C THR A 186 1.85 18.87 10.28
N ALA A 187 2.70 19.12 9.29
CA ALA A 187 2.86 20.45 8.69
C ALA A 187 1.55 20.95 8.07
N SER A 188 0.80 20.08 7.38
CA SER A 188 -0.50 20.44 6.79
C SER A 188 -1.56 20.77 7.84
N ALA A 189 -1.60 20.02 8.94
CA ALA A 189 -2.52 20.27 10.05
C ALA A 189 -2.19 21.61 10.76
N ASN A 190 -0.90 21.89 10.97
CA ASN A 190 -0.46 23.15 11.56
C ASN A 190 -0.79 24.34 10.66
N ALA A 191 -0.59 24.21 9.34
CA ALA A 191 -0.95 25.25 8.38
C ALA A 191 -2.46 25.53 8.37
N ALA A 192 -3.29 24.48 8.42
CA ALA A 192 -4.74 24.61 8.49
C ALA A 192 -5.19 25.31 9.79
N SER A 193 -4.58 24.96 10.92
CA SER A 193 -4.85 25.60 12.23
C SER A 193 -4.49 27.08 12.26
N LEU A 194 -3.32 27.45 11.69
CA LEU A 194 -2.90 28.84 11.56
C LEU A 194 -3.85 29.64 10.67
N ALA A 195 -4.25 29.08 9.51
CA ALA A 195 -5.19 29.72 8.60
C ALA A 195 -6.56 29.94 9.26
N ALA A 196 -7.06 28.95 10.01
CA ALA A 196 -8.31 29.08 10.76
C ALA A 196 -8.23 30.17 11.84
N THR A 197 -7.11 30.24 12.56
CA THR A 197 -6.87 31.26 13.59
C THR A 197 -6.81 32.66 12.99
N GLN A 198 -6.11 32.82 11.86
CA GLN A 198 -6.01 34.08 11.15
C GLN A 198 -7.38 34.56 10.66
N ALA A 199 -8.16 33.67 10.02
CA ALA A 199 -9.50 33.99 9.56
C ALA A 199 -10.44 34.40 10.71
N ALA A 200 -10.35 33.73 11.87
CA ALA A 200 -11.10 34.10 13.06
C ALA A 200 -10.71 35.50 13.55
N ASN A 201 -9.41 35.81 13.60
CA ASN A 201 -8.93 37.12 14.05
C ASN A 201 -9.35 38.25 13.10
N GLU A 202 -9.21 38.05 11.78
CA GLU A 202 -9.65 39.01 10.77
C GLU A 202 -11.16 39.28 10.85
N SER A 203 -11.97 38.24 11.09
CA SER A 203 -13.42 38.39 11.26
C SER A 203 -13.79 39.16 12.55
N ALA A 204 -13.05 38.95 13.64
CA ALA A 204 -13.25 39.66 14.89
C ALA A 204 -12.86 41.13 14.78
N GLU A 205 -11.74 41.43 14.11
CA GLU A 205 -11.29 42.79 13.84
C GLU A 205 -12.31 43.54 12.97
N ALA A 206 -12.78 42.92 11.88
CA ALA A 206 -13.81 43.50 11.03
C ALA A 206 -15.12 43.81 11.78
N ALA A 207 -15.58 42.89 12.65
CA ALA A 207 -16.76 43.10 13.48
C ALA A 207 -16.57 44.27 14.46
N SER A 208 -15.38 44.40 15.06
CA SER A 208 -15.05 45.49 15.98
C SER A 208 -15.03 46.87 15.30
N VAL A 209 -14.50 46.94 14.07
CA VAL A 209 -14.48 48.17 13.26
C VAL A 209 -15.89 48.58 12.83
N GLN A 210 -16.72 47.61 12.44
CA GLN A 210 -18.14 47.86 12.14
C GLN A 210 -18.89 48.39 13.36
N ALA A 211 -18.70 47.79 14.54
CA ALA A 211 -19.32 48.26 15.77
C ALA A 211 -18.88 49.69 16.14
N ALA A 212 -17.58 50.00 16.01
CA ALA A 212 -17.05 51.33 16.27
C ALA A 212 -17.62 52.39 15.32
N SER A 213 -17.70 52.08 14.02
CA SER A 213 -18.26 53.01 13.02
C SER A 213 -19.77 53.23 13.20
N ALA A 214 -20.53 52.19 13.54
CA ALA A 214 -21.95 52.31 13.87
C ALA A 214 -22.18 53.18 15.12
N ALA A 215 -21.34 53.02 16.15
CA ALA A 215 -21.39 53.85 17.35
C ALA A 215 -21.05 55.33 17.05
N ALA A 216 -20.02 55.58 16.22
CA ALA A 216 -19.65 56.92 15.79
C ALA A 216 -20.76 57.60 14.98
N GLN A 217 -21.41 56.89 14.05
CA GLN A 217 -22.53 57.41 13.27
C GLN A 217 -23.75 57.72 14.15
N SER A 218 -24.02 56.86 15.14
CA SER A 218 -25.10 57.08 16.12
C SER A 218 -24.84 58.33 16.95
N ALA A 219 -23.61 58.53 17.43
CA ALA A 219 -23.21 59.72 18.17
C ALA A 219 -23.28 61.00 17.31
N ALA A 220 -22.83 60.94 16.06
CA ALA A 220 -22.92 62.05 15.12
C ALA A 220 -24.39 62.45 14.86
N THR A 221 -25.26 61.46 14.64
CA THR A 221 -26.70 61.68 14.45
C THR A 221 -27.34 62.32 15.69
N ALA A 222 -27.03 61.81 16.89
CA ALA A 222 -27.52 62.40 18.13
C ALA A 222 -27.08 63.86 18.31
N SER A 223 -25.82 64.17 17.97
CA SER A 223 -25.30 65.54 18.05
C SER A 223 -25.97 66.49 17.05
N ALA A 224 -26.25 66.03 15.82
CA ALA A 224 -26.94 66.83 14.81
C ALA A 224 -28.39 67.10 15.20
N ASN A 225 -29.08 66.11 15.78
CA ASN A 225 -30.44 66.26 16.28
C ASN A 225 -30.50 67.25 17.45
N ALA A 226 -29.55 67.16 18.40
CA ALA A 226 -29.45 68.09 19.53
C ALA A 226 -29.19 69.53 19.05
N ALA A 227 -28.31 69.73 18.06
CA ALA A 227 -28.05 71.04 17.47
C ALA A 227 -29.29 71.60 16.74
N SER A 228 -30.01 70.75 16.01
CA SER A 228 -31.24 71.13 15.31
C SER A 228 -32.35 71.54 16.29
N GLN A 229 -32.49 70.81 17.40
CA GLN A 229 -33.43 71.15 18.46
C GLN A 229 -33.06 72.48 19.13
N ALA A 230 -31.80 72.68 19.49
CA ALA A 230 -31.33 73.94 20.09
C ALA A 230 -31.57 75.15 19.15
N ALA A 231 -31.36 74.97 17.84
CA ALA A 231 -31.65 76.00 16.85
C ALA A 231 -33.17 76.30 16.76
N ALA A 232 -34.03 75.28 16.80
CA ALA A 232 -35.48 75.46 16.81
C ALA A 232 -35.99 76.16 18.08
N GLU A 233 -35.45 75.79 19.25
CA GLU A 233 -35.75 76.45 20.53
C GLU A 233 -35.30 77.92 20.51
N SER A 234 -34.11 78.20 19.98
CA SER A 234 -33.61 79.57 19.82
C SER A 234 -34.46 80.42 18.87
N ALA A 235 -34.87 79.86 17.73
CA ALA A 235 -35.77 80.54 16.79
C ALA A 235 -37.13 80.83 17.41
N THR A 236 -37.66 79.90 18.21
CA THR A 236 -38.91 80.06 18.95
C THR A 236 -38.80 81.14 20.03
N ALA A 237 -37.67 81.20 20.74
CA ALA A 237 -37.42 82.27 21.71
C ALA A 237 -37.31 83.64 21.03
N ALA A 238 -36.64 83.72 19.87
CA ALA A 238 -36.51 84.94 19.08
C ALA A 238 -37.87 85.43 18.54
N SER A 239 -38.73 84.53 18.06
CA SER A 239 -40.08 84.89 17.59
C SER A 239 -40.98 85.37 18.73
N GLN A 240 -40.94 84.70 19.89
CA GLN A 240 -41.66 85.18 21.09
C GLN A 240 -41.17 86.56 21.53
N ALA A 241 -39.85 86.79 21.55
CA ALA A 241 -39.28 88.09 21.89
C ALA A 241 -39.72 89.19 20.91
N ALA A 242 -39.77 88.88 19.61
CA ALA A 242 -40.25 89.80 18.58
C ALA A 242 -41.73 90.16 18.77
N VAL A 243 -42.59 89.18 19.07
CA VAL A 243 -44.02 89.41 19.35
C VAL A 243 -44.21 90.25 20.61
N ILE A 244 -43.43 89.99 21.67
CA ILE A 244 -43.47 90.81 22.89
C ILE A 244 -43.06 92.24 22.58
N ALA A 245 -41.98 92.44 21.83
CA ALA A 245 -41.49 93.76 21.45
C ALA A 245 -42.52 94.52 20.58
N SER A 246 -43.15 93.87 19.59
CA SER A 246 -44.17 94.49 18.76
C SER A 246 -45.43 94.84 19.54
N THR A 247 -45.84 93.98 20.48
CA THR A 247 -47.00 94.23 21.35
C THR A 247 -46.74 95.40 22.29
N GLN A 248 -45.54 95.48 22.88
CA GLN A 248 -45.15 96.62 23.71
C GLN A 248 -45.12 97.92 22.89
N ALA A 249 -44.54 97.89 21.69
CA ALA A 249 -44.52 99.04 20.78
C ALA A 249 -45.94 99.49 20.40
N ALA A 250 -46.84 98.56 20.07
CA ALA A 250 -48.24 98.85 19.77
C ALA A 250 -48.95 99.47 20.98
N SER A 251 -48.73 98.94 22.20
CA SER A 251 -49.33 99.48 23.42
C SER A 251 -48.81 100.88 23.77
N ALA A 252 -47.54 101.17 23.53
CA ALA A 252 -46.96 102.51 23.71
C ALA A 252 -47.51 103.50 22.68
N ALA A 253 -47.69 103.08 21.43
CA ALA A 253 -48.33 103.88 20.39
C ALA A 253 -49.80 104.17 20.73
N ALA A 254 -50.55 103.18 21.21
CA ALA A 254 -51.94 103.34 21.64
C ALA A 254 -52.07 104.29 22.85
N GLN A 255 -51.19 104.19 23.85
CA GLN A 255 -51.15 105.13 24.98
C GLN A 255 -50.84 106.56 24.50
N SER A 256 -49.88 106.71 23.58
CA SER A 256 -49.52 108.00 23.00
C SER A 256 -50.69 108.62 22.23
N ALA A 257 -51.43 107.82 21.45
CA ALA A 257 -52.62 108.24 20.73
C ALA A 257 -53.77 108.63 21.70
N ALA A 258 -53.98 107.88 22.78
CA ALA A 258 -54.98 108.20 23.79
C ALA A 258 -54.66 109.52 24.53
N ILE A 259 -53.38 109.77 24.86
CA ILE A 259 -52.93 111.03 25.43
C ILE A 259 -53.20 112.20 24.46
N ALA A 260 -52.88 112.04 23.18
CA ALA A 260 -53.14 113.05 22.15
C ALA A 260 -54.64 113.34 21.99
N SER A 261 -55.48 112.31 21.98
CA SER A 261 -56.94 112.44 21.92
C SER A 261 -57.50 113.18 23.14
N ASN A 262 -57.02 112.88 24.34
CA ASN A 262 -57.47 113.55 25.56
C ASN A 262 -57.04 115.02 25.60
N GLN A 263 -55.85 115.35 25.09
CA GLN A 263 -55.43 116.75 24.93
C GLN A 263 -56.33 117.49 23.93
N ALA A 264 -56.65 116.87 22.79
CA ALA A 264 -57.58 117.44 21.81
C ALA A 264 -58.99 117.65 22.39
N ALA A 265 -59.50 116.69 23.17
CA ALA A 265 -60.78 116.82 23.86
C ALA A 265 -60.77 117.94 24.93
N SER A 266 -59.66 118.12 25.64
CA SER A 266 -59.52 119.20 26.63
C SER A 266 -59.44 120.60 26.00
N GLN A 267 -58.95 120.71 24.76
CA GLN A 267 -58.98 121.96 23.98
C GLN A 267 -60.40 122.25 23.46
N ALA A 268 -61.14 121.23 23.01
CA ALA A 268 -62.54 121.38 22.60
C ALA A 268 -63.48 121.74 23.77
N ALA A 269 -63.19 121.27 24.99
CA ALA A 269 -63.95 121.61 26.20
C ALA A 269 -63.69 123.06 26.69
N ALA A 270 -62.57 123.69 26.30
CA ALA A 270 -62.26 125.06 26.69
C ALA A 270 -63.00 126.13 25.87
N GLU A 271 -63.59 125.77 24.72
CA GLU A 271 -64.28 126.73 23.82
C GLU A 271 -65.81 126.77 23.97
N SER A 272 -66.41 125.94 24.83
CA SER A 272 -67.88 125.86 24.97
C SER A 272 -68.37 126.16 26.40
N THR A 273 -68.18 127.40 26.88
CA THR A 273 -69.06 128.04 27.88
C THR A 273 -69.04 129.56 27.68
N ALA A 274 -69.80 130.05 26.69
CA ALA A 274 -70.27 131.45 26.63
C ALA A 274 -71.53 131.57 25.76
N VAL A 275 -72.68 131.28 26.39
CA VAL A 275 -73.94 132.05 26.32
C VAL A 275 -74.69 132.16 24.97
N ALA A 276 -75.88 131.54 24.98
CA ALA A 276 -77.06 131.79 24.14
C ALA A 276 -77.43 133.29 24.05
N THR A 277 -78.05 133.86 23.01
CA THR A 277 -79.32 133.43 22.41
C THR A 277 -79.64 134.33 21.19
N GLN A 278 -80.30 133.73 20.20
CA GLN A 278 -81.40 134.27 19.38
C GLN A 278 -81.17 135.14 18.13
N THR A 279 -81.82 134.68 17.04
CA THR A 279 -82.62 135.40 16.01
C THR A 279 -82.12 135.07 14.60
N ALA A 280 -82.70 134.07 13.92
CA ALA A 280 -83.92 134.09 13.09
C ALA A 280 -83.71 134.58 11.63
N THR A 281 -84.03 133.63 10.74
CA THR A 281 -84.67 133.75 9.40
C THR A 281 -83.88 134.15 8.16
N SER A 282 -83.83 133.15 7.24
CA SER A 282 -84.02 133.23 5.78
C SER A 282 -82.84 133.79 4.95
N SER A 283 -82.42 133.23 3.82
CA SER A 283 -82.92 132.13 2.97
C SER A 283 -81.95 131.94 1.79
N SER A 284 -81.99 130.75 1.19
CA SER A 284 -81.68 130.42 -0.22
C SER A 284 -80.25 130.02 -0.64
N ALA A 285 -80.11 128.69 -0.77
CA ALA A 285 -80.00 127.94 -2.03
C ALA A 285 -78.62 127.61 -2.65
N SER A 286 -78.56 126.32 -3.06
CA SER A 286 -77.64 125.62 -3.98
C SER A 286 -76.26 125.18 -3.43
N THR A 287 -75.75 123.96 -3.63
CA THR A 287 -76.16 122.75 -4.39
C THR A 287 -75.23 121.58 -3.97
N SER A 288 -75.82 120.38 -3.81
CA SER A 288 -75.26 119.01 -3.89
C SER A 288 -74.06 118.58 -3.00
N SER A 289 -74.03 117.41 -2.37
CA SER A 289 -74.69 116.14 -2.68
C SER A 289 -74.85 115.32 -1.38
N ASN A 290 -76.03 114.73 -1.19
CA ASN A 290 -76.39 113.84 -0.10
C ASN A 290 -76.51 112.41 -0.64
N THR A 291 -76.08 111.39 0.10
CA THR A 291 -76.75 110.07 0.08
C THR A 291 -76.62 109.37 1.44
N THR A 292 -77.64 109.63 2.26
CA THR A 292 -78.48 108.71 3.06
C THR A 292 -77.96 107.38 3.61
N THR A 293 -77.94 107.34 4.95
CA THR A 293 -78.49 106.34 5.91
C THR A 293 -79.19 105.07 5.39
N ALA A 294 -78.94 103.94 6.05
CA ALA A 294 -80.00 103.03 6.55
C ALA A 294 -79.50 102.17 7.72
N SER A 295 -80.35 102.07 8.73
CA SER A 295 -80.28 101.14 9.87
C SER A 295 -81.33 100.03 9.66
N ALA A 296 -81.12 98.93 10.37
CA ALA A 296 -82.08 97.92 10.81
C ALA A 296 -82.45 96.76 9.84
N ASP A 297 -81.87 95.61 10.19
CA ASP A 297 -82.58 94.42 10.68
C ASP A 297 -82.84 93.22 9.73
N SER A 298 -82.47 92.05 10.28
CA SER A 298 -83.10 90.73 10.19
C SER A 298 -82.75 89.70 9.09
N ASN A 299 -82.39 88.52 9.62
CA ASN A 299 -82.49 87.16 9.07
C ASN A 299 -81.48 86.68 8.03
N TYR A 300 -80.17 86.73 8.34
CA TYR A 300 -79.22 85.85 7.63
C TYR A 300 -79.16 84.47 8.29
N THR A 301 -79.29 83.41 7.48
CA THR A 301 -78.91 82.06 7.90
C THR A 301 -77.42 81.89 7.59
N PHE A 302 -76.63 81.56 8.62
CA PHE A 302 -75.20 81.32 8.48
C PHE A 302 -74.92 79.82 8.38
N THR A 303 -74.13 79.40 7.39
CA THR A 303 -73.56 78.04 7.35
C THR A 303 -72.05 78.13 7.45
N TYR A 304 -71.47 77.35 8.35
CA TYR A 304 -70.04 77.31 8.61
C TYR A 304 -69.43 76.12 7.89
N TYR A 305 -68.46 76.38 7.02
CA TYR A 305 -67.67 75.34 6.37
C TYR A 305 -66.29 75.30 7.00
N ASN A 306 -65.87 74.10 7.43
CA ASN A 306 -64.52 73.84 7.89
C ASN A 306 -63.75 73.27 6.69
N ALA A 307 -62.77 73.99 6.15
CA ALA A 307 -62.02 73.54 4.99
C ALA A 307 -61.09 72.38 5.40
N THR A 308 -61.56 71.13 5.30
CA THR A 308 -60.69 69.96 5.41
C THR A 308 -60.05 69.68 4.05
N PRO A 309 -58.72 69.47 3.97
CA PRO A 309 -57.99 69.38 2.69
C PRO A 309 -58.34 68.19 1.79
N ASP A 310 -59.28 67.31 2.18
CA ASP A 310 -59.54 66.02 1.54
C ASP A 310 -60.93 65.88 0.88
N GLN A 311 -61.62 66.99 0.59
CA GLN A 311 -62.93 66.99 -0.10
C GLN A 311 -62.98 67.93 -1.32
N GLY A 312 -61.83 68.20 -1.96
CA GLY A 312 -61.80 68.86 -3.27
C GLY A 312 -61.93 70.39 -3.28
N TRP A 313 -61.82 71.05 -2.12
CA TRP A 313 -61.51 72.48 -2.02
C TRP A 313 -60.02 72.68 -1.69
N GLY A 314 -59.18 71.99 -2.46
CA GLY A 314 -57.74 72.00 -2.33
C GLY A 314 -57.13 73.22 -3.00
N ASP A 315 -56.19 73.83 -2.27
CA ASP A 315 -55.22 74.83 -2.73
C ASP A 315 -55.83 76.14 -3.28
N ALA A 316 -55.85 77.16 -2.41
CA ALA A 316 -56.00 78.57 -2.79
C ALA A 316 -57.06 78.83 -3.89
N SER A 317 -58.33 78.56 -3.60
CA SER A 317 -59.41 79.12 -4.42
C SER A 317 -59.44 80.62 -4.21
N ALA A 318 -58.80 81.36 -5.11
CA ALA A 318 -58.90 82.80 -5.20
C ALA A 318 -60.38 83.19 -5.10
N THR A 319 -60.70 83.99 -4.08
CA THR A 319 -61.99 84.67 -4.02
C THR A 319 -62.15 85.51 -5.28
N ALA A 320 -63.37 85.85 -5.70
CA ALA A 320 -63.60 86.60 -6.94
C ALA A 320 -62.88 87.96 -7.00
N ASP A 321 -62.37 88.46 -5.87
CA ASP A 321 -61.54 89.66 -5.74
C ASP A 321 -60.01 89.41 -5.73
N GLY A 322 -59.56 88.15 -5.78
CA GLY A 322 -58.16 87.74 -5.88
C GLY A 322 -57.47 87.39 -4.55
N THR A 323 -58.19 87.37 -3.44
CA THR A 323 -57.63 87.08 -2.10
C THR A 323 -57.52 85.57 -1.87
N SER A 324 -56.41 85.09 -1.28
CA SER A 324 -56.28 83.69 -0.87
C SER A 324 -55.55 83.58 0.47
N THR A 325 -56.15 82.87 1.42
CA THR A 325 -55.50 82.52 2.69
C THR A 325 -55.79 81.07 3.03
N ALA A 326 -54.76 80.34 3.50
CA ALA A 326 -54.85 78.92 3.82
C ALA A 326 -55.77 78.61 5.02
N THR A 327 -56.26 79.64 5.70
CA THR A 327 -57.02 79.56 6.96
C THR A 327 -58.40 80.22 6.88
N GLY A 328 -58.87 80.65 5.70
CA GLY A 328 -60.18 81.28 5.55
C GLY A 328 -60.33 82.66 6.23
N ARG A 329 -59.22 83.34 6.57
CA ARG A 329 -59.19 84.61 7.31
C ARG A 329 -58.19 85.58 6.71
N ASP A 330 -58.47 86.87 6.74
CA ASP A 330 -57.55 87.95 6.38
C ASP A 330 -57.35 88.94 7.55
N ALA A 331 -56.77 90.12 7.26
CA ALA A 331 -56.52 91.14 8.28
C ALA A 331 -57.81 91.79 8.81
N ASP A 332 -58.90 91.69 8.06
CA ASP A 332 -60.17 92.38 8.33
C ASP A 332 -61.28 91.42 8.84
N GLY A 333 -61.07 90.10 8.75
CA GLY A 333 -61.94 89.12 9.42
C GLY A 333 -61.94 87.72 8.79
N TYR A 334 -63.08 87.03 8.94
CA TYR A 334 -63.35 85.79 8.18
C TYR A 334 -63.73 86.12 6.74
N LEU A 335 -63.26 85.31 5.79
CA LEU A 335 -63.68 85.39 4.38
C LEU A 335 -65.09 84.81 4.25
N ILE A 336 -66.05 85.60 3.73
CA ILE A 336 -67.44 85.13 3.51
C ILE A 336 -67.89 85.27 2.05
N ALA A 337 -68.77 84.36 1.65
CA ALA A 337 -69.46 84.41 0.36
C ALA A 337 -70.90 84.89 0.55
N ALA A 338 -71.25 86.00 -0.12
CA ALA A 338 -72.61 86.54 -0.08
C ALA A 338 -73.46 85.99 -1.23
N SER A 339 -74.73 85.66 -0.93
CA SER A 339 -75.69 85.11 -1.90
C SER A 339 -76.44 86.17 -2.71
N ASP A 340 -76.57 87.41 -2.21
CA ASP A 340 -77.25 88.50 -2.91
C ASP A 340 -76.26 89.40 -3.66
N SER A 341 -76.48 89.56 -4.96
CA SER A 341 -75.73 90.44 -5.85
C SER A 341 -75.78 91.93 -5.48
N SER A 342 -76.72 92.36 -4.63
CA SER A 342 -76.81 93.74 -4.14
C SER A 342 -75.86 94.06 -2.99
N ILE A 343 -75.15 93.08 -2.40
CA ILE A 343 -74.17 93.30 -1.34
C ILE A 343 -72.78 93.58 -1.98
N PRO A 344 -72.19 94.76 -1.76
CA PRO A 344 -70.86 95.08 -2.31
C PRO A 344 -69.75 94.21 -1.71
N PHE A 345 -68.70 93.92 -2.49
CA PHE A 345 -67.44 93.37 -1.95
C PHE A 345 -66.83 94.32 -0.92
N GLY A 346 -66.17 93.78 0.10
CA GLY A 346 -65.63 94.56 1.21
C GLY A 346 -66.69 95.03 2.22
N THR A 347 -67.94 94.55 2.13
CA THR A 347 -68.96 94.83 3.14
C THR A 347 -68.64 94.06 4.42
N HIS A 348 -68.63 94.76 5.54
CA HIS A 348 -68.44 94.18 6.87
C HIS A 348 -69.78 93.68 7.41
N ILE A 349 -69.83 92.41 7.80
CA ILE A 349 -71.01 91.77 8.37
C ILE A 349 -70.63 91.18 9.72
N GLN A 350 -71.40 91.53 10.76
CA GLN A 350 -71.19 90.99 12.10
C GLN A 350 -71.74 89.56 12.19
N THR A 351 -70.87 88.59 12.46
CA THR A 351 -71.25 87.20 12.72
C THR A 351 -71.16 86.89 14.23
N PRO A 352 -71.75 85.78 14.70
CA PRO A 352 -71.58 85.29 16.07
C PRO A 352 -70.11 85.02 16.50
N TYR A 353 -69.18 84.85 15.55
CA TYR A 353 -67.76 84.56 15.83
C TYR A 353 -66.82 85.74 15.58
N GLY A 354 -67.37 86.91 15.24
CA GLY A 354 -66.60 88.11 14.93
C GLY A 354 -67.02 88.78 13.63
N GLU A 355 -66.33 89.85 13.29
CA GLU A 355 -66.51 90.57 12.03
C GLU A 355 -66.02 89.73 10.84
N ALA A 356 -66.76 89.77 9.74
CA ALA A 356 -66.45 89.06 8.51
C ALA A 356 -66.64 89.96 7.30
N VAL A 357 -65.85 89.75 6.25
CA VAL A 357 -65.80 90.62 5.07
C VAL A 357 -66.17 89.83 3.81
N VAL A 358 -66.98 90.44 2.95
CA VAL A 358 -67.45 89.80 1.71
C VAL A 358 -66.36 89.82 0.63
N HIS A 359 -65.81 88.65 0.31
CA HIS A 359 -64.77 88.47 -0.73
C HIS A 359 -65.24 87.62 -1.91
N ASP A 360 -66.32 86.86 -1.77
CA ASP A 360 -66.81 85.98 -2.83
C ASP A 360 -68.33 86.06 -3.05
N ARG A 361 -68.78 85.66 -4.25
CA ARG A 361 -70.18 85.59 -4.66
C ARG A 361 -70.44 84.22 -5.28
N GLY A 362 -71.06 83.33 -4.50
CA GLY A 362 -71.36 81.96 -4.94
C GLY A 362 -72.67 81.87 -5.72
N GLY A 363 -72.62 81.46 -6.98
CA GLY A 363 -73.81 81.30 -7.84
C GLY A 363 -74.76 80.13 -7.50
N ALA A 364 -74.53 79.42 -6.39
CA ALA A 364 -75.24 78.18 -6.06
C ALA A 364 -76.19 78.28 -4.85
N VAL A 365 -76.34 79.45 -4.22
CA VAL A 365 -77.19 79.63 -3.03
C VAL A 365 -78.18 80.77 -3.29
N SER A 366 -79.47 80.54 -3.01
CA SER A 366 -80.54 81.52 -3.23
C SER A 366 -81.25 81.84 -1.91
N GLY A 367 -81.56 83.12 -1.68
CA GLY A 367 -82.20 83.62 -0.45
C GLY A 367 -81.25 84.40 0.47
N ASN A 368 -81.62 84.57 1.74
CA ASN A 368 -80.90 85.40 2.72
C ASN A 368 -79.82 84.58 3.48
N HIS A 369 -78.83 84.04 2.75
CA HIS A 369 -77.86 83.06 3.29
C HIS A 369 -76.41 83.54 3.15
N ILE A 370 -75.58 83.36 4.18
CA ILE A 370 -74.13 83.69 4.16
C ILE A 370 -73.32 82.45 4.53
N ASP A 371 -72.36 82.08 3.69
CA ASP A 371 -71.41 80.99 3.97
C ASP A 371 -70.12 81.58 4.58
N VAL A 372 -69.70 81.03 5.73
CA VAL A 372 -68.50 81.43 6.46
C VAL A 372 -67.42 80.37 6.36
N LEU A 373 -66.25 80.76 5.87
CA LEU A 373 -65.07 79.90 5.75
C LEU A 373 -64.30 79.89 7.07
N GLN A 374 -64.06 78.71 7.64
CA GLN A 374 -63.20 78.49 8.83
C GLN A 374 -62.06 77.50 8.54
#